data_AF-A0ABD2N8S0-F1
#
_entry.id   AF-A0ABD2N8S0-F1
#
_cell.length_a   1.000
_cell.length_b   1.000
_cell.length_c   1.000
_cell.angle_alpha   90.00
_cell.angle_beta   90.00
_cell.angle_gamma   90.00
#
_symmetry.space_group_name_H-M   'P 1'
#
loop_
_entity.id
_entity.type
_entity.pdbx_description
1 polymer ?
#
loop_
_entity_poly.entity_id
_entity_poly.type
_entity_poly.pdbx_seq_one_letter_code
_entity_poly.pdbx_strand_id
1 'polypeptide(L)'
;MRESDHLIDLLHIPCNGKAADRFYQDGIQVLVNMNGYTKRARNEIFAIRLAPIQVMWLGYPGNSGARFMDYLITDEVTSPIKLARDHRQMFPHLKERLILTDRSNGAGYNLADKVAIINATDLSLLVENTEVTQIKEDVRAAKPVEISFESN
;
A
#
# COMPACT_ATOMS: atom_id res chain seq x y z
N MET A 1 7.21 -27.05 1.75
CA MET A 1 6.80 -26.27 0.56
C MET A 1 5.62 -26.97 -0.11
N ARG A 2 4.40 -26.88 0.45
CA ARG A 2 3.19 -27.51 -0.11
C ARG A 2 1.92 -26.63 0.01
N GLU A 3 2.07 -25.39 0.46
CA GLU A 3 0.93 -24.50 0.75
C GLU A 3 0.69 -23.44 -0.33
N SER A 4 1.66 -23.20 -1.22
CA SER A 4 1.47 -22.32 -2.37
C SER A 4 1.20 -23.13 -3.63
N ASP A 5 0.29 -22.65 -4.48
CA ASP A 5 -0.02 -23.27 -5.78
C ASP A 5 1.22 -23.32 -6.68
N HIS A 6 2.01 -22.24 -6.65
CA HIS A 6 3.26 -22.11 -7.37
C HIS A 6 4.35 -21.55 -6.46
N LEU A 7 5.58 -22.04 -6.62
CA LEU A 7 6.75 -21.51 -5.94
C LEU A 7 7.88 -21.38 -6.94
N ILE A 8 8.44 -20.16 -7.02
CA ILE A 8 9.46 -19.81 -8.00
C ILE A 8 10.68 -19.29 -7.26
N ASP A 9 11.81 -19.95 -7.44
CA ASP A 9 13.06 -19.49 -6.86
C ASP A 9 13.75 -18.47 -7.79
N LEU A 10 13.53 -17.19 -7.49
CA LEU A 10 14.15 -16.08 -8.22
C LEU A 10 15.66 -15.92 -7.92
N LEU A 11 16.23 -16.63 -6.93
CA LEU A 11 17.67 -16.57 -6.65
C LEU A 11 18.50 -17.11 -7.83
N HIS A 12 17.95 -18.08 -8.55
CA HIS A 12 18.56 -18.63 -9.75
C HIS A 12 18.28 -17.81 -11.03
N ILE A 13 17.52 -16.71 -10.90
CA ILE A 13 17.20 -15.78 -11.98
C ILE A 13 17.72 -14.38 -11.60
N PRO A 14 19.04 -14.14 -11.69
CA PRO A 14 19.65 -12.88 -11.23
C PRO A 14 19.27 -11.69 -12.12
N CYS A 15 18.97 -11.93 -13.40
CA CYS A 15 18.54 -10.88 -14.31
C CYS A 15 17.08 -10.50 -14.04
N ASN A 16 16.83 -9.23 -13.67
CA ASN A 16 15.48 -8.72 -13.41
C ASN A 16 14.57 -8.77 -14.66
N GLY A 17 15.12 -8.61 -15.87
CA GLY A 17 14.36 -8.76 -17.12
C GLY A 17 13.83 -10.19 -17.33
N LYS A 18 14.66 -11.21 -17.05
CA LYS A 18 14.20 -12.61 -17.13
C LYS A 18 13.19 -12.95 -16.04
N ALA A 19 13.33 -12.35 -14.85
CA ALA A 19 12.31 -12.47 -13.82
C ALA A 19 11.00 -11.82 -14.27
N ALA A 20 11.05 -10.64 -14.91
CA ALA A 20 9.90 -9.96 -15.47
C ALA A 20 9.12 -10.80 -16.48
N ASP A 21 9.80 -11.46 -17.41
CA ASP A 21 9.17 -12.36 -18.38
C ASP A 21 8.36 -13.45 -17.67
N ARG A 22 8.88 -13.98 -16.56
CA ARG A 22 8.19 -14.98 -15.75
C ARG A 22 6.93 -14.42 -15.08
N PHE A 23 7.02 -13.25 -14.46
CA PHE A 23 5.84 -12.59 -13.86
C PHE A 23 4.74 -12.33 -14.88
N TYR A 24 5.11 -11.92 -16.10
CA TYR A 24 4.16 -11.69 -17.17
C TYR A 24 3.47 -12.98 -17.62
N GLN A 25 4.22 -14.07 -17.76
CA GLN A 25 3.67 -15.40 -18.10
C GLN A 25 2.73 -15.94 -17.02
N ASP A 26 3.04 -15.69 -15.74
CA ASP A 26 2.20 -16.12 -14.62
C ASP A 26 0.92 -15.27 -14.47
N GLY A 27 0.80 -14.14 -15.18
CA GLY A 27 -0.43 -13.33 -15.20
C GLY A 27 -0.77 -12.68 -13.85
N ILE A 28 0.25 -12.32 -13.05
CA ILE A 28 0.09 -11.82 -11.69
C ILE A 28 -0.70 -10.48 -11.68
N GLN A 29 -1.84 -10.47 -10.98
CA GLN A 29 -2.70 -9.28 -10.84
C GLN A 29 -2.28 -8.38 -9.67
N VAL A 30 -1.88 -9.00 -8.56
CA VAL A 30 -1.46 -8.32 -7.33
C VAL A 30 -0.09 -8.85 -6.93
N LEU A 31 0.90 -7.96 -6.86
CA LEU A 31 2.25 -8.31 -6.43
C LEU A 31 2.56 -7.71 -5.06
N VAL A 32 2.91 -8.57 -4.09
CA VAL A 32 3.15 -8.15 -2.70
C VAL A 32 4.64 -8.09 -2.40
N ASN A 33 5.13 -6.93 -2.01
CA ASN A 33 6.48 -6.70 -1.52
C ASN A 33 6.55 -6.92 -0.01
N MET A 34 7.26 -7.98 0.38
CA MET A 34 7.51 -8.32 1.79
C MET A 34 8.91 -7.92 2.26
N ASN A 35 9.71 -7.24 1.45
CA ASN A 35 11.10 -6.93 1.77
C ASN A 35 11.34 -5.45 2.06
N GLY A 36 10.68 -4.54 1.34
CA GLY A 36 10.99 -3.10 1.39
C GLY A 36 12.50 -2.84 1.19
N TYR A 37 13.11 -2.06 2.07
CA TYR A 37 14.55 -1.76 2.02
C TYR A 37 15.39 -2.63 2.97
N THR A 38 15.09 -3.92 3.03
CA THR A 38 15.89 -4.90 3.79
C THR A 38 16.98 -5.56 2.92
N LYS A 39 17.88 -6.31 3.57
CA LYS A 39 18.98 -7.01 2.90
C LYS A 39 18.46 -7.94 1.81
N ARG A 40 19.05 -7.88 0.61
CA ARG A 40 18.71 -8.69 -0.59
C ARG A 40 17.34 -8.37 -1.21
N ALA A 41 16.70 -7.28 -0.84
CA ALA A 41 15.52 -6.80 -1.55
C ALA A 41 15.85 -6.50 -3.03
N ARG A 42 14.93 -6.83 -3.93
CA ARG A 42 15.03 -6.57 -5.38
C ARG A 42 13.92 -5.61 -5.81
N ASN A 43 13.93 -4.40 -5.29
CA ASN A 43 12.87 -3.41 -5.53
C ASN A 43 12.77 -2.98 -7.00
N GLU A 44 13.80 -3.24 -7.80
CA GLU A 44 13.80 -3.04 -9.25
C GLU A 44 12.70 -3.87 -9.94
N ILE A 45 12.37 -5.05 -9.41
CA ILE A 45 11.25 -5.88 -9.90
C ILE A 45 9.94 -5.10 -9.80
N PHE A 46 9.72 -4.40 -8.69
CA PHE A 46 8.54 -3.56 -8.48
C PHE A 46 8.61 -2.26 -9.30
N ALA A 47 9.80 -1.70 -9.50
CA ALA A 47 9.97 -0.51 -10.34
C ALA A 47 9.56 -0.75 -11.81
N ILE A 48 9.69 -1.98 -12.31
CA ILE A 48 9.28 -2.38 -13.67
C ILE A 48 7.74 -2.43 -13.82
N ARG A 49 6.98 -2.44 -12.71
CA ARG A 49 5.51 -2.58 -12.69
C ARG A 49 5.01 -3.85 -13.37
N LEU A 50 5.39 -5.00 -12.80
CA LEU A 50 5.06 -6.33 -13.35
C LEU A 50 3.66 -6.82 -13.04
N ALA A 51 2.96 -6.15 -12.13
CA ALA A 51 1.55 -6.35 -11.88
C ALA A 51 0.82 -5.00 -11.91
N PRO A 52 -0.46 -4.96 -12.31
CA PRO A 52 -1.29 -3.75 -12.24
C PRO A 52 -1.30 -3.13 -10.84
N ILE A 53 -1.41 -4.00 -9.81
CA ILE A 53 -1.46 -3.61 -8.40
C ILE A 53 -0.22 -4.13 -7.68
N GLN A 54 0.51 -3.23 -7.01
CA GLN A 54 1.68 -3.57 -6.22
C GLN A 54 1.56 -3.05 -4.78
N VAL A 55 1.78 -3.94 -3.81
CA VAL A 55 1.42 -3.69 -2.40
C VAL A 55 2.59 -3.96 -1.47
N MET A 56 2.85 -3.07 -0.51
CA MET A 56 3.75 -3.31 0.61
C MET A 56 3.03 -4.05 1.73
N TRP A 57 3.62 -5.11 2.29
CA TRP A 57 3.06 -5.81 3.44
C TRP A 57 4.10 -6.50 4.33
N LEU A 58 3.90 -6.38 5.65
CA LEU A 58 4.54 -7.14 6.72
C LEU A 58 6.05 -6.95 6.92
N GLY A 59 6.89 -7.29 5.94
CA GLY A 59 8.33 -7.48 6.18
C GLY A 59 9.20 -6.22 6.14
N TYR A 60 8.60 -5.04 6.00
CA TYR A 60 9.27 -3.76 6.19
C TYR A 60 8.41 -2.84 7.07
N PRO A 61 8.86 -2.44 8.27
CA PRO A 61 8.08 -1.64 9.22
C PRO A 61 8.11 -0.15 8.82
N GLY A 62 7.54 0.14 7.65
CA GLY A 62 7.56 1.48 7.07
C GLY A 62 7.10 1.48 5.62
N ASN A 63 7.40 2.56 4.92
CA ASN A 63 7.01 2.78 3.53
C ASN A 63 8.18 2.69 2.57
N SER A 64 7.92 2.33 1.32
CA SER A 64 8.97 2.35 0.31
C SER A 64 9.31 3.77 -0.17
N GLY A 65 8.45 4.77 0.09
CA GLY A 65 8.55 6.12 -0.50
C GLY A 65 8.48 6.12 -2.03
N ALA A 66 8.21 4.97 -2.64
CA ALA A 66 8.41 4.74 -4.06
C ALA A 66 7.09 4.81 -4.81
N ARG A 67 7.04 5.63 -5.88
CA ARG A 67 5.85 5.85 -6.71
C ARG A 67 5.34 4.60 -7.44
N PHE A 68 6.12 3.52 -7.44
CA PHE A 68 5.74 2.25 -8.04
C PHE A 68 5.01 1.31 -7.07
N MET A 69 4.90 1.64 -5.78
CA MET A 69 4.05 0.91 -4.85
C MET A 69 2.70 1.62 -4.75
N ASP A 70 1.62 0.89 -5.01
CA ASP A 70 0.27 1.44 -5.05
C ASP A 70 -0.39 1.42 -3.68
N TYR A 71 -0.09 0.40 -2.86
CA TYR A 71 -0.72 0.25 -1.55
C TYR A 71 0.25 -0.13 -0.42
N LEU A 72 -0.13 0.22 0.81
CA LEU A 72 0.45 -0.31 2.05
C LEU A 72 -0.65 -0.95 2.90
N ILE A 73 -0.54 -2.24 3.17
CA ILE A 73 -1.41 -2.96 4.11
C ILE A 73 -0.83 -2.82 5.51
N THR A 74 -1.62 -2.26 6.42
CA THR A 74 -1.27 -1.99 7.82
C THR A 74 -2.52 -2.11 8.72
N ASP A 75 -2.43 -1.67 9.97
CA ASP A 75 -3.50 -1.72 10.97
C ASP A 75 -3.59 -0.37 11.72
N GLU A 76 -4.62 -0.20 12.55
CA GLU A 76 -4.82 1.07 13.25
C GLU A 76 -3.78 1.33 14.34
N VAL A 77 -3.27 0.29 15.00
CA VAL A 77 -2.28 0.45 16.07
C VAL A 77 -0.96 0.92 15.47
N THR A 78 -0.53 0.28 14.38
CA THR A 78 0.73 0.58 13.67
C THR A 78 0.63 1.87 12.86
N SER A 79 -0.50 2.13 12.21
CA SER A 79 -0.75 3.33 11.42
C SER A 79 -2.05 4.02 11.85
N PRO A 80 -2.08 4.72 13.00
CA PRO A 80 -3.29 5.40 13.49
C PRO A 80 -3.85 6.43 12.51
N ILE A 81 -5.17 6.61 12.49
CA ILE A 81 -5.84 7.61 11.62
C ILE A 81 -5.37 9.03 11.95
N LYS A 82 -5.14 9.31 13.25
CA LYS A 82 -4.68 10.63 13.71
C LYS A 82 -3.33 11.04 13.12
N LEU A 83 -2.48 10.06 12.79
CA LEU A 83 -1.17 10.29 12.17
C LEU A 83 -1.25 10.29 10.63
N ALA A 84 -2.44 10.11 10.03
CA ALA A 84 -2.60 10.08 8.58
C ALA A 84 -2.05 11.36 7.89
N ARG A 85 -2.04 12.51 8.56
CA ARG A 85 -1.45 13.76 8.04
C ARG A 85 0.08 13.73 7.97
N ASP A 86 0.73 13.25 9.03
CA ASP A 86 2.19 13.11 9.08
C ASP A 86 2.65 12.02 8.13
N HIS A 87 1.85 10.96 8.05
CA HIS A 87 1.95 9.96 7.01
C HIS A 87 1.83 10.65 5.63
N ARG A 88 0.83 11.47 5.33
CA ARG A 88 0.70 12.13 4.01
C ARG A 88 1.96 12.89 3.56
N GLN A 89 2.71 13.47 4.49
CA GLN A 89 4.02 14.09 4.19
C GLN A 89 5.12 13.05 3.89
N MET A 90 5.07 11.89 4.53
CA MET A 90 5.90 10.71 4.21
C MET A 90 5.42 9.92 2.96
N PHE A 91 4.15 10.08 2.55
CA PHE A 91 3.47 9.31 1.49
C PHE A 91 2.74 10.21 0.47
N PRO A 92 3.40 11.20 -0.16
CA PRO A 92 2.69 12.18 -1.01
C PRO A 92 2.01 11.58 -2.24
N HIS A 93 2.35 10.34 -2.62
CA HIS A 93 1.72 9.61 -3.71
C HIS A 93 0.54 8.71 -3.28
N LEU A 94 0.47 8.28 -2.01
CA LEU A 94 -0.68 7.52 -1.48
C LEU A 94 -1.70 8.51 -0.92
N LYS A 95 -2.70 8.84 -1.74
CA LYS A 95 -3.65 9.93 -1.47
C LYS A 95 -4.91 9.48 -0.74
N GLU A 96 -5.22 8.19 -0.79
CA GLU A 96 -6.46 7.63 -0.32
C GLU A 96 -6.22 6.58 0.76
N ARG A 97 -7.19 6.39 1.67
CA ARG A 97 -7.09 5.45 2.78
C ARG A 97 -8.41 4.73 3.03
N LEU A 98 -8.37 3.41 2.96
CA LEU A 98 -9.49 2.51 3.26
C LEU A 98 -9.25 1.82 4.59
N ILE A 99 -10.32 1.65 5.37
CA ILE A 99 -10.30 0.91 6.62
C ILE A 99 -11.27 -0.25 6.45
N LEU A 100 -10.74 -1.46 6.38
CA LEU A 100 -11.51 -2.68 6.31
C LEU A 100 -11.85 -3.12 7.73
N THR A 101 -13.14 -3.20 8.03
CA THR A 101 -13.66 -3.68 9.31
C THR A 101 -14.68 -4.79 9.07
N ASP A 102 -14.78 -5.75 9.98
CA ASP A 102 -15.84 -6.76 9.93
C ASP A 102 -17.23 -6.12 10.06
N ARG A 103 -18.22 -6.70 9.37
CA ARG A 103 -19.62 -6.25 9.28
C ARG A 103 -20.33 -6.27 10.66
N SER A 104 -19.78 -7.01 11.61
CA SER A 104 -20.29 -7.17 12.97
C SER A 104 -20.11 -5.94 13.88
N ASN A 105 -19.22 -5.01 13.55
CA ASN A 105 -18.98 -3.79 14.33
C ASN A 105 -19.79 -2.59 13.82
N GLY A 106 -21.12 -2.71 13.89
CA GLY A 106 -22.03 -1.59 13.72
C GLY A 106 -21.92 -0.62 14.91
N ALA A 107 -21.61 0.65 14.62
CA ALA A 107 -21.81 1.78 15.52
C ALA A 107 -20.99 1.80 16.83
N GLY A 108 -19.70 2.13 16.71
CA GLY A 108 -18.89 2.59 17.85
C GLY A 108 -17.43 2.72 17.44
N TYR A 109 -16.74 3.77 17.88
CA TYR A 109 -15.30 3.95 17.68
C TYR A 109 -14.48 2.95 18.55
N ASN A 110 -14.88 1.69 18.57
CA ASN A 110 -14.12 0.57 19.12
C ASN A 110 -13.74 -0.31 17.92
N LEU A 111 -12.66 0.08 17.26
CA LEU A 111 -12.08 -0.66 16.16
C LEU A 111 -11.51 -1.97 16.73
N ALA A 112 -12.19 -3.08 16.46
CA ALA A 112 -11.75 -4.40 16.90
C ALA A 112 -10.41 -4.80 16.27
N ASP A 113 -9.72 -5.79 16.85
CA ASP A 113 -8.40 -6.34 16.47
C ASP A 113 -8.24 -6.83 15.01
N LYS A 114 -9.26 -6.70 14.16
CA LYS A 114 -9.30 -7.19 12.77
C LYS A 114 -9.51 -6.07 11.77
N VAL A 115 -8.77 -4.97 11.95
CA VAL A 115 -8.87 -3.79 11.08
C VAL A 115 -7.65 -3.74 10.18
N ALA A 116 -7.86 -3.89 8.88
CA ALA A 116 -6.82 -3.68 7.88
C ALA A 116 -6.98 -2.28 7.28
N ILE A 117 -5.92 -1.49 7.36
CA ILE A 117 -5.85 -0.16 6.79
C ILE A 117 -5.04 -0.23 5.51
N ILE A 118 -5.59 0.31 4.43
CA ILE A 118 -4.98 0.32 3.12
C ILE A 118 -4.80 1.79 2.72
N ASN A 119 -3.56 2.24 2.57
CA ASN A 119 -3.27 3.53 1.94
C ASN A 119 -3.00 3.30 0.45
N ALA A 120 -3.49 4.15 -0.44
CA ALA A 120 -3.62 3.91 -1.88
C ALA A 120 -3.33 5.15 -2.74
N THR A 121 -2.81 4.96 -3.96
CA THR A 121 -2.84 5.99 -5.02
C THR A 121 -4.25 6.24 -5.55
N ASP A 122 -5.05 5.18 -5.63
CA ASP A 122 -6.43 5.14 -6.15
C ASP A 122 -7.16 3.94 -5.50
N LEU A 123 -8.27 4.15 -4.80
CA LEU A 123 -9.09 3.09 -4.19
C LEU A 123 -10.19 2.57 -5.11
N SER A 124 -10.42 3.16 -6.28
CA SER A 124 -11.57 2.83 -7.15
C SER A 124 -11.65 1.33 -7.42
N LEU A 125 -10.51 0.69 -7.72
CA LEU A 125 -10.42 -0.76 -7.94
C LEU A 125 -10.86 -1.60 -6.74
N LEU A 126 -10.55 -1.17 -5.52
CA LEU A 126 -10.98 -1.86 -4.30
C LEU A 126 -12.47 -1.63 -4.04
N VAL A 127 -12.96 -0.41 -4.27
CA VAL A 127 -14.38 -0.07 -4.06
C VAL A 127 -15.29 -0.79 -5.07
N GLU A 128 -14.86 -0.92 -6.32
CA GLU A 128 -15.61 -1.60 -7.38
C GLU A 128 -15.68 -3.12 -7.19
N ASN A 129 -14.66 -3.73 -6.59
CA ASN A 129 -14.54 -5.19 -6.46
C ASN A 129 -14.78 -5.71 -5.04
N THR A 130 -15.18 -4.86 -4.09
CA THR A 130 -15.48 -5.27 -2.72
C THR A 130 -16.76 -4.63 -2.20
N GLU A 131 -17.48 -5.32 -1.31
CA GLU A 131 -18.63 -4.76 -0.61
C GLU A 131 -18.16 -3.80 0.49
N VAL A 132 -17.85 -2.56 0.11
CA VAL A 132 -17.40 -1.54 1.06
C VAL A 132 -18.57 -1.00 1.87
N THR A 133 -18.61 -1.33 3.16
CA THR A 133 -19.66 -0.89 4.10
C THR A 133 -19.52 0.55 4.55
N GLN A 134 -18.29 1.08 4.63
CA GLN A 134 -18.06 2.46 5.04
C GLN A 134 -16.74 3.02 4.47
N ILE A 135 -16.85 4.06 3.64
CA ILE A 135 -15.71 4.90 3.24
C ILE A 135 -15.74 6.16 4.12
N LYS A 136 -14.71 6.36 4.94
CA LYS A 136 -14.51 7.62 5.67
C LYS A 136 -13.36 8.38 5.03
N GLU A 137 -13.71 9.36 4.20
CA GLU A 137 -12.76 10.36 3.70
C GLU A 137 -12.59 11.44 4.79
N ASP A 138 -11.44 11.52 5.45
CA ASP A 138 -11.15 12.63 6.37
C ASP A 138 -10.60 13.84 5.59
N VAL A 139 -11.45 14.45 4.77
CA VAL A 139 -11.15 15.72 4.10
C VAL A 139 -11.58 16.88 4.99
N ARG A 140 -10.80 17.17 6.02
CA ARG A 140 -10.76 18.52 6.59
C ARG A 140 -9.54 19.25 6.08
N ALA A 141 -9.64 19.78 4.86
CA ALA A 141 -8.73 20.82 4.39
C ALA A 141 -8.99 22.10 5.19
N ALA A 142 -8.11 22.40 6.15
CA ALA A 142 -8.14 23.65 6.90
C ALA A 142 -7.14 24.65 6.31
N LYS A 143 -7.66 25.51 5.43
CA LYS A 143 -7.20 26.86 4.98
C LYS A 143 -5.85 27.04 4.25
N PRO A 144 -5.76 28.03 3.32
CA PRO A 144 -4.56 28.31 2.55
C PRO A 144 -3.49 28.97 3.44
N VAL A 145 -2.23 28.58 3.24
CA VAL A 145 -1.09 29.31 3.78
C VAL A 145 -0.86 30.52 2.88
N GLU A 146 -1.14 31.72 3.38
CA GLU A 146 -0.65 32.96 2.76
C GLU A 146 0.88 33.00 2.90
N ILE A 147 1.57 33.07 1.77
CA ILE A 147 3.02 33.29 1.72
C ILE A 147 3.21 34.78 1.38
N SER A 148 3.54 35.56 2.40
CA SER A 148 4.01 36.94 2.21
C SER A 148 5.48 36.89 1.78
N PHE A 149 5.79 37.46 0.61
CA PHE A 149 7.16 37.71 0.21
C PHE A 149 7.62 39.03 0.85
N GLU A 150 8.59 38.99 1.75
CA GLU A 150 9.34 40.19 2.10
C GLU A 150 10.22 40.57 0.91
N SER A 151 9.90 41.70 0.28
CA SER A 151 10.75 42.36 -0.69
C SER A 151 11.95 42.97 0.02
N ASN A 152 13.16 42.59 -0.40
CA ASN A 152 14.37 43.37 -0.20
C ASN A 152 15.13 43.46 -1.53
#